data_AF-A0A7S0Q5P0-F1
#
_entry.id   AF-A0A7S0Q5P0-F1
#
_cell.length_a   1.000
_cell.length_b   1.000
_cell.length_c   1.000
_cell.angle_alpha   90.00
_cell.angle_beta   90.00
_cell.angle_gamma   90.00
#
_symmetry.space_group_name_H-M   'P 1'
#
loop_
_entity.id
_entity.type
_entity.pdbx_description
1 polymer ?
#
loop_
_entity_poly.entity_id
_entity_poly.type
_entity_poly.pdbx_seq_one_letter_code
_entity_poly.pdbx_strand_id
1 'polypeptide(L)'
;SPGSSGPRVSRAEQPPMDSTEQQKISKLLISLLVDAIGMFTYAIPVAGEAADIGWAPISAAVVFYLYGPGLLPALALVEELLPGLDIVPTATIGWLLEYTELRTAFGGGPAKEAPPETDASTDRPPARTRPARDAAESPSKRDPLIIDVDASGFK
;
A
#
# COMPACT_ATOMS: atom_id res chain seq x y z
N SER A 1 -56.55 -10.26 -20.66
CA SER A 1 -55.28 -9.52 -20.72
C SER A 1 -54.22 -10.22 -19.93
N PRO A 2 -53.20 -10.84 -20.56
CA PRO A 2 -51.97 -11.18 -19.86
C PRO A 2 -51.02 -9.98 -19.92
N GLY A 3 -50.61 -9.49 -18.74
CA GLY A 3 -49.65 -8.41 -18.60
C GLY A 3 -48.26 -8.84 -19.03
N SER A 4 -47.60 -7.98 -19.81
CA SER A 4 -46.21 -8.14 -20.23
C SER A 4 -45.27 -7.87 -19.05
N SER A 5 -44.68 -8.92 -18.50
CA SER A 5 -43.58 -8.81 -17.54
C SER A 5 -42.28 -8.60 -18.32
N GLY A 6 -41.90 -7.33 -18.53
CA GLY A 6 -40.59 -6.99 -19.09
C GLY A 6 -39.44 -7.39 -18.15
N PRO A 7 -38.21 -7.57 -18.67
CA PRO A 7 -37.05 -7.88 -17.85
C PRO A 7 -36.75 -6.69 -16.93
N ARG A 8 -36.83 -6.90 -15.62
CA ARG A 8 -36.27 -5.96 -14.64
C ARG A 8 -34.76 -6.01 -14.81
N VAL A 9 -34.19 -4.95 -15.36
CA VAL A 9 -32.75 -4.70 -15.31
C VAL A 9 -32.41 -4.52 -13.82
N SER A 10 -31.93 -5.60 -13.20
CA SER A 10 -31.39 -5.57 -11.85
C SER A 10 -30.24 -4.56 -11.85
N ARG A 11 -30.47 -3.44 -11.16
CA ARG A 11 -29.48 -2.40 -10.94
C ARG A 11 -28.19 -3.07 -10.45
N ALA A 12 -27.15 -2.99 -11.26
CA ALA A 12 -25.82 -3.47 -10.90
C ALA A 12 -25.40 -2.71 -9.63
N GLU A 13 -25.47 -3.39 -8.50
CA GLU A 13 -24.83 -2.96 -7.26
C GLU A 13 -23.34 -3.10 -7.54
N GLN A 14 -22.68 -2.00 -7.90
CA GLN A 14 -21.23 -1.99 -8.09
C GLN A 14 -20.60 -2.39 -6.74
N PRO A 15 -19.74 -3.43 -6.70
CA PRO A 15 -19.15 -3.86 -5.45
C PRO A 15 -18.34 -2.72 -4.83
N PRO A 16 -18.34 -2.58 -3.49
CA PRO A 16 -17.50 -1.60 -2.83
C PRO A 16 -16.04 -1.84 -3.21
N MET A 17 -15.32 -0.77 -3.56
CA MET A 17 -13.88 -0.80 -3.81
C MET A 17 -13.17 -1.51 -2.66
N ASP A 18 -12.30 -2.47 -2.97
CA ASP A 18 -11.48 -3.12 -1.96
C ASP A 18 -10.60 -2.07 -1.24
N SER A 19 -10.39 -2.28 0.05
CA SER A 19 -9.55 -1.46 0.93
C SER A 19 -8.13 -1.28 0.41
N THR A 20 -7.59 -2.25 -0.33
CA THR A 20 -6.26 -2.15 -0.96
C THR A 20 -6.27 -1.20 -2.17
N GLU A 21 -7.26 -1.30 -3.05
CA GLU A 21 -7.41 -0.37 -4.17
C GLU A 21 -7.64 1.07 -3.69
N GLN A 22 -8.40 1.22 -2.60
CA GLN A 22 -8.61 2.52 -1.99
C GLN A 22 -7.30 3.13 -1.43
N GLN A 23 -6.42 2.31 -0.86
CA GLN A 23 -5.09 2.76 -0.42
C GLN A 23 -4.21 3.19 -1.60
N LYS A 24 -4.21 2.41 -2.71
CA LYS A 24 -3.47 2.75 -3.94
C LYS A 24 -3.90 4.10 -4.51
N ILE A 25 -5.21 4.32 -4.62
CA ILE A 25 -5.78 5.58 -5.13
C ILE A 25 -5.49 6.73 -4.18
N SER A 26 -5.64 6.53 -2.87
CA SER A 26 -5.37 7.58 -1.88
C SER A 26 -3.91 8.02 -1.95
N LYS A 27 -2.99 7.06 -2.07
CA LYS A 27 -1.55 7.33 -2.23
C LYS A 27 -1.26 8.08 -3.52
N LEU A 28 -1.89 7.72 -4.65
CA LEU A 28 -1.77 8.44 -5.92
C LEU A 28 -2.22 9.90 -5.80
N LEU A 29 -3.37 10.13 -5.15
CA LEU A 29 -3.93 11.47 -4.99
C LEU A 29 -3.03 12.36 -4.13
N ILE A 30 -2.46 11.82 -3.06
CA ILE A 30 -1.50 12.56 -2.23
C ILE A 30 -0.24 12.89 -3.05
N SER A 31 0.28 11.95 -3.82
CA SER A 31 1.47 12.17 -4.66
C SER A 31 1.23 13.26 -5.70
N LEU A 32 0.09 13.22 -6.38
CA LEU A 32 -0.27 14.25 -7.36
C LEU A 32 -0.44 15.63 -6.71
N LEU A 33 -1.00 15.68 -5.50
CA LEU A 33 -1.15 16.93 -4.76
C LEU A 33 0.20 17.53 -4.35
N VAL A 34 1.13 16.70 -3.84
CA VAL A 34 2.48 17.12 -3.47
C VAL A 34 3.19 17.72 -4.68
N ASP A 35 3.24 16.99 -5.80
CA ASP A 35 3.90 17.45 -7.02
C ASP A 35 3.23 18.71 -7.60
N ALA A 36 1.89 18.80 -7.54
CA ALA A 36 1.17 19.98 -8.02
C ALA A 36 1.45 21.23 -7.18
N ILE A 37 1.62 21.09 -5.86
CA ILE A 37 1.97 22.21 -4.99
C ILE A 37 3.41 22.66 -5.27
N GLY A 38 4.37 21.73 -5.37
CA GLY A 38 5.76 22.04 -5.73
C GLY A 38 5.84 22.79 -7.07
N MET A 39 5.16 22.28 -8.10
CA MET A 39 5.11 22.96 -9.41
C MET A 39 4.42 24.33 -9.38
N PHE A 40 3.49 24.58 -8.45
CA PHE A 40 2.77 25.85 -8.36
C PHE A 40 3.60 26.98 -7.74
N THR A 41 4.66 26.67 -6.97
CA THR A 41 5.53 27.68 -6.36
C THR A 41 6.24 28.55 -7.42
N TYR A 42 6.40 28.03 -8.64
CA TYR A 42 6.92 28.76 -9.81
C TYR A 42 6.02 29.86 -10.37
N ALA A 43 4.73 29.85 -10.06
CA ALA A 43 3.79 30.84 -10.59
C ALA A 43 4.05 32.26 -10.04
N ILE A 44 4.78 32.37 -8.91
CA ILE A 44 5.11 33.64 -8.28
C ILE A 44 6.64 33.71 -8.08
N PRO A 45 7.40 34.16 -9.10
CA PRO A 45 8.84 34.37 -8.94
C PRO A 45 9.10 35.32 -7.77
N VAL A 46 10.07 35.01 -6.90
CA VAL A 46 10.39 35.63 -5.58
C VAL A 46 9.58 35.10 -4.38
N ALA A 47 8.29 34.79 -4.50
CA ALA A 47 7.55 34.17 -3.38
C ALA A 47 7.78 32.65 -3.31
N GLY A 48 8.01 32.01 -4.47
CA GLY A 48 8.37 30.60 -4.58
C GLY A 48 9.61 30.26 -3.74
N GLU A 49 10.72 30.98 -3.95
CA GLU A 49 11.99 30.74 -3.25
C GLU A 49 11.89 30.80 -1.71
N ALA A 50 11.00 31.64 -1.17
CA ALA A 50 10.73 31.73 0.27
C ALA A 50 9.79 30.61 0.75
N ALA A 51 8.85 30.19 -0.10
CA ALA A 51 7.97 29.06 0.17
C ALA A 51 8.77 27.74 0.19
N ASP A 52 9.77 27.60 -0.66
CA ASP A 52 10.64 26.42 -0.79
C ASP A 52 11.37 26.07 0.52
N ILE A 53 11.78 27.06 1.32
CA ILE A 53 12.40 26.83 2.64
C ILE A 53 11.47 26.06 3.58
N GLY A 54 10.17 26.35 3.53
CA GLY A 54 9.17 25.65 4.34
C GLY A 54 8.63 24.40 3.65
N TRP A 55 8.39 24.49 2.35
CA TRP A 55 7.72 23.45 1.57
C TRP A 55 8.65 22.27 1.26
N ALA A 56 9.93 22.50 0.94
CA ALA A 56 10.90 21.43 0.69
C ALA A 56 10.98 20.37 1.82
N PRO A 57 11.15 20.74 3.11
CA PRO A 57 11.16 19.74 4.18
C PRO A 57 9.79 19.09 4.41
N ILE A 58 8.68 19.80 4.14
CA ILE A 58 7.33 19.22 4.23
C ILE A 58 7.13 18.18 3.12
N SER A 59 7.46 18.53 1.88
CA SER A 59 7.39 17.64 0.71
C SER A 59 8.23 16.39 0.95
N ALA A 60 9.49 16.55 1.36
CA ALA A 60 10.37 15.44 1.70
C ALA A 60 9.81 14.56 2.83
N ALA A 61 9.23 15.15 3.87
CA ALA A 61 8.59 14.39 4.95
C ALA A 61 7.37 13.60 4.46
N VAL A 62 6.50 14.20 3.64
CA VAL A 62 5.33 13.52 3.08
C VAL A 62 5.79 12.35 2.19
N VAL A 63 6.74 12.57 1.29
CA VAL A 63 7.29 11.52 0.42
C VAL A 63 7.97 10.41 1.24
N PHE A 64 8.64 10.76 2.34
CA PHE A 64 9.18 9.78 3.29
C PHE A 64 8.08 8.95 3.94
N TYR A 65 6.97 9.55 4.36
CA TYR A 65 5.86 8.80 4.94
C TYR A 65 5.17 7.89 3.93
N LEU A 66 5.10 8.31 2.66
CA LEU A 66 4.49 7.53 1.60
C LEU A 66 5.38 6.35 1.19
N TYR A 67 6.67 6.57 0.97
CA TYR A 67 7.57 5.61 0.29
C TYR A 67 8.71 5.08 1.15
N GLY A 68 8.91 5.62 2.35
CA GLY A 68 9.99 5.27 3.25
C GLY A 68 11.31 6.00 2.96
N PRO A 69 12.39 5.66 3.68
CA PRO A 69 13.72 6.20 3.44
C PRO A 69 14.22 5.80 2.05
N GLY A 70 14.92 6.71 1.37
CA GLY A 70 15.55 6.39 0.10
C GLY A 70 15.80 7.61 -0.77
N LEU A 71 15.86 7.36 -2.08
CA LEU A 71 16.15 8.41 -3.05
C LEU A 71 14.97 9.36 -3.26
N LEU A 72 13.72 8.89 -3.19
CA LEU A 72 12.53 9.72 -3.46
C LEU A 72 12.40 10.91 -2.49
N PRO A 73 12.50 10.75 -1.15
CA PRO A 73 12.43 11.91 -0.25
C PRO A 73 13.62 12.87 -0.42
N ALA A 74 14.79 12.35 -0.77
CA ALA A 74 15.97 13.17 -1.01
C ALA A 74 15.84 13.99 -2.31
N LEU A 75 15.31 13.39 -3.38
CA LEU A 75 15.00 14.09 -4.62
C LEU A 75 13.92 15.15 -4.41
N ALA A 76 12.83 14.83 -3.70
CA ALA A 76 11.79 15.79 -3.37
C ALA A 76 12.33 17.00 -2.56
N LEU A 77 13.33 16.79 -1.69
CA LEU A 77 13.98 17.91 -0.99
C LEU A 77 14.87 18.74 -1.91
N VAL A 78 15.65 18.08 -2.77
CA VAL A 78 16.66 18.71 -3.62
C VAL A 78 16.02 19.48 -4.77
N GLU A 79 14.96 18.94 -5.35
CA GLU A 79 14.19 19.59 -6.40
C GLU A 79 13.62 20.91 -5.85
N GLU A 80 12.96 20.87 -4.69
CA GLU A 80 12.28 22.05 -4.10
C GLU A 80 13.28 23.10 -3.60
N LEU A 81 14.49 22.70 -3.21
CA LEU A 81 15.50 23.64 -2.73
C LEU A 81 16.28 24.33 -3.87
N LEU A 82 16.21 23.78 -5.09
CA LEU A 82 16.97 24.27 -6.24
C LEU A 82 16.02 24.94 -7.24
N PRO A 83 16.13 26.27 -7.43
CA PRO A 83 15.23 26.97 -8.32
C PRO A 83 15.37 26.44 -9.75
N GLY A 84 14.26 25.95 -10.31
CA GLY A 84 14.16 25.45 -11.68
C GLY A 84 14.28 23.93 -11.84
N LEU A 85 14.34 23.14 -10.75
CA LEU A 85 14.32 21.67 -10.82
C LEU A 85 12.94 21.01 -10.54
N ASP A 86 11.96 21.72 -9.97
CA ASP A 86 10.62 21.18 -9.60
C ASP A 86 9.68 20.89 -10.79
N ILE A 87 10.24 20.60 -11.96
CA ILE A 87 9.49 20.07 -13.11
C ILE A 87 9.31 18.55 -12.97
N VAL A 88 10.10 17.91 -12.11
CA VAL A 88 10.07 16.45 -11.93
C VAL A 88 8.98 16.08 -10.92
N PRO A 89 7.95 15.30 -11.32
CA PRO A 89 6.88 14.89 -10.41
C PRO A 89 7.33 13.69 -9.55
N THR A 90 8.24 13.95 -8.60
CA THR A 90 8.95 12.91 -7.84
C THR A 90 8.02 12.03 -7.00
N ALA A 91 6.97 12.58 -6.37
CA ALA A 91 6.04 11.77 -5.59
C ALA A 91 5.24 10.83 -6.51
N THR A 92 4.82 11.31 -7.68
CA THR A 92 4.10 10.52 -8.69
C THR A 92 5.00 9.43 -9.28
N ILE A 93 6.28 9.71 -9.52
CA ILE A 93 7.27 8.69 -9.92
C ILE A 93 7.37 7.61 -8.84
N GLY A 94 7.41 8.01 -7.56
CA GLY A 94 7.38 7.06 -6.44
C GLY A 94 6.17 6.13 -6.49
N TRP A 95 4.99 6.67 -6.78
CA TRP A 95 3.78 5.86 -6.96
C TRP A 95 3.90 4.88 -8.13
N LEU A 96 4.40 5.35 -9.27
CA LEU A 96 4.61 4.53 -10.45
C LEU A 96 5.59 3.38 -10.16
N LEU A 97 6.69 3.64 -9.46
CA LEU A 97 7.64 2.59 -9.06
C LEU A 97 7.00 1.56 -8.13
N GLU A 98 6.07 1.95 -7.26
CA GLU A 98 5.49 1.01 -6.31
C GLU A 98 4.38 0.13 -6.92
N TYR A 99 3.59 0.68 -7.84
CA TYR A 99 2.37 0.02 -8.34
C TYR A 99 2.40 -0.33 -9.83
N THR A 100 3.51 -0.11 -10.52
CA THR A 100 3.68 -0.51 -11.92
C THR A 100 4.93 -1.34 -12.13
N GLU A 101 5.01 -1.98 -13.30
CA GLU A 101 6.17 -2.75 -13.75
C GLU A 101 7.43 -1.88 -13.97
N LEU A 102 7.34 -0.56 -13.84
CA LEU A 102 8.51 0.31 -13.98
C LEU A 102 9.58 -0.02 -12.93
N ARG A 103 9.21 -0.49 -11.74
CA ARG A 103 10.21 -0.90 -10.75
C ARG A 103 11.05 -2.08 -11.19
N THR A 104 10.47 -3.06 -11.89
CA THR A 104 11.23 -4.22 -12.38
C THR A 104 12.18 -3.82 -13.50
N ALA A 105 11.79 -2.84 -14.33
CA ALA A 105 12.64 -2.26 -15.35
C ALA A 105 13.90 -1.55 -14.79
N PHE A 106 13.83 -1.00 -13.57
CA PHE A 106 14.96 -0.34 -12.90
C PHE A 106 15.67 -1.22 -11.85
N GLY A 107 15.53 -2.56 -11.97
CA GLY A 107 16.24 -3.51 -11.11
C GLY A 107 15.71 -3.63 -9.69
N GLY A 108 14.54 -3.03 -9.40
CA GLY A 108 13.79 -3.35 -8.20
C GLY A 108 13.13 -4.72 -8.33
N GLY A 109 13.01 -5.46 -7.23
CA GLY A 109 12.26 -6.72 -7.21
C GLY A 109 10.78 -6.54 -7.62
N PRO A 110 9.97 -7.61 -7.67
CA PRO A 110 8.53 -7.48 -7.88
C PRO A 110 7.92 -6.66 -6.73
N ALA A 111 7.00 -5.74 -7.05
CA ALA A 111 6.20 -5.01 -6.06
C ALA A 111 5.68 -6.01 -5.02
N LYS A 112 5.59 -5.61 -3.75
CA LYS A 112 5.06 -6.47 -2.70
C LYS A 112 3.68 -6.89 -3.16
N GLU A 113 3.59 -8.12 -3.66
CA GLU A 113 2.51 -8.54 -4.55
C GLU A 113 1.22 -8.32 -3.79
N ALA A 114 0.33 -7.48 -4.34
CA ALA A 114 -1.04 -7.44 -3.85
C ALA A 114 -1.51 -8.90 -3.88
N PRO A 115 -2.11 -9.42 -2.79
CA PRO A 115 -2.49 -10.83 -2.73
C PRO A 115 -3.18 -11.20 -4.04
N PRO A 116 -2.79 -12.32 -4.68
CA PRO A 116 -3.46 -12.74 -5.90
C PRO A 116 -4.94 -12.71 -5.60
N GLU A 117 -5.70 -11.97 -6.41
CA GLU A 117 -7.15 -11.93 -6.32
C GLU A 117 -7.60 -13.38 -6.32
N THR A 118 -7.90 -13.90 -5.12
CA THR A 118 -8.39 -15.25 -4.97
C THR A 118 -9.78 -15.18 -5.56
N ASP A 119 -9.90 -15.75 -6.74
CA ASP A 119 -11.13 -16.19 -7.35
C ASP A 119 -11.85 -17.11 -6.37
N ALA A 120 -12.55 -16.47 -5.43
CA ALA A 120 -13.45 -17.06 -4.47
C ALA A 120 -14.71 -17.53 -5.22
N SER A 121 -14.55 -18.51 -6.10
CA SER A 121 -15.62 -19.34 -6.62
C SER A 121 -15.01 -20.52 -7.37
N THR A 122 -14.51 -21.54 -6.66
CA THR A 122 -14.73 -22.95 -7.02
C THR A 122 -14.35 -23.86 -5.85
N ASP A 123 -15.35 -24.66 -5.48
CA ASP A 123 -15.29 -25.95 -4.79
C ASP A 123 -15.01 -25.99 -3.27
N ARG A 124 -16.12 -25.86 -2.53
CA ARG A 124 -16.26 -26.41 -1.18
C ARG A 124 -16.60 -27.91 -1.29
N PRO A 125 -15.74 -28.85 -0.87
CA PRO A 125 -16.18 -30.24 -0.72
C PRO A 125 -17.10 -30.36 0.50
N PRO A 126 -18.15 -31.21 0.44
CA PRO A 126 -19.13 -31.30 1.52
C PRO A 126 -18.51 -31.89 2.80
N ALA A 127 -19.03 -31.39 3.93
CA ALA A 127 -18.71 -31.81 5.28
C ALA A 127 -18.70 -33.35 5.40
N ARG A 128 -17.53 -33.91 5.74
CA ARG A 128 -17.40 -35.33 6.04
C ARG A 128 -17.59 -35.54 7.54
N THR A 129 -18.79 -35.97 7.92
CA THR A 129 -19.09 -36.55 9.23
C THR A 129 -18.14 -37.72 9.49
N ARG A 130 -17.37 -37.66 10.59
CA ARG A 130 -16.66 -38.83 11.12
C ARG A 130 -17.46 -39.40 12.29
N PRO A 131 -17.73 -40.72 12.33
CA PRO A 131 -18.41 -41.35 13.45
C PRO A 131 -17.48 -41.47 14.65
N ALA A 132 -18.09 -41.40 15.84
CA ALA A 132 -17.46 -41.65 17.12
C ALA A 132 -16.79 -43.04 17.14
N ARG A 133 -15.55 -43.09 17.61
CA ARG A 133 -14.92 -44.32 18.09
C ARG A 133 -14.40 -44.04 19.48
N ASP A 134 -15.15 -44.54 20.45
CA ASP A 134 -14.67 -44.85 21.79
C ASP A 134 -13.50 -45.83 21.70
N ALA A 135 -12.48 -45.60 22.53
CA ALA A 135 -11.90 -46.55 23.47
C ALA A 135 -10.38 -46.36 23.63
N ALA A 136 -10.01 -46.13 24.89
CA ALA A 136 -8.78 -46.56 25.56
C ALA A 136 -7.41 -46.19 24.95
N GLU A 137 -6.63 -45.36 25.63
CA GLU A 137 -5.48 -45.81 26.45
C GLU A 137 -4.79 -44.61 27.14
N SER A 138 -4.35 -44.81 28.38
CA SER A 138 -3.58 -43.91 29.24
C SER A 138 -2.75 -44.82 30.17
N PRO A 139 -1.64 -44.43 30.83
CA PRO A 139 -0.72 -43.29 30.67
C PRO A 139 0.78 -43.72 30.60
N SER A 140 1.70 -42.88 30.14
CA SER A 140 3.12 -43.00 30.55
C SER A 140 3.95 -41.71 30.37
N LYS A 141 4.04 -40.95 31.47
CA LYS A 141 5.25 -40.39 32.09
C LYS A 141 6.39 -39.89 31.17
N ARG A 142 6.60 -38.56 31.17
CA ARG A 142 7.84 -37.89 31.65
C ARG A 142 7.67 -36.36 31.66
N ASP A 143 8.11 -35.78 32.77
CA ASP A 143 8.08 -34.36 33.16
C ASP A 143 9.25 -33.54 32.55
N PRO A 144 9.26 -32.20 32.68
CA PRO A 144 9.63 -31.25 31.63
C PRO A 144 11.10 -30.78 31.70
N LEU A 145 11.64 -30.33 30.55
CA LEU A 145 12.87 -29.56 30.52
C LEU A 145 12.53 -28.07 30.38
N ILE A 146 12.66 -27.37 31.49
CA ILE A 146 12.67 -25.90 31.59
C ILE A 146 13.98 -25.40 30.94
N ILE A 147 13.87 -24.42 30.04
CA ILE A 147 15.00 -23.61 29.61
C ILE A 147 14.75 -22.21 30.15
N ASP A 148 15.43 -21.88 31.25
CA ASP A 148 15.64 -20.51 31.69
C ASP A 148 16.50 -19.79 30.66
N VAL A 149 15.97 -18.71 30.08
CA VAL A 149 16.76 -17.73 29.33
C VAL A 149 16.81 -16.46 30.18
N ASP A 150 17.96 -16.28 30.83
CA ASP A 150 18.33 -15.10 31.60
C ASP A 150 18.43 -13.88 30.68
N ALA A 151 17.56 -12.90 30.94
CA ALA A 151 17.60 -11.57 30.33
C ALA A 151 18.53 -10.67 31.14
N SER A 152 19.83 -10.78 30.86
CA SER A 152 20.85 -9.89 31.40
C SER A 152 21.71 -9.31 30.27
N GLY A 153 21.59 -8.01 30.04
CA GLY A 153 22.66 -7.21 29.46
C GLY A 153 22.42 -6.61 28.07
N PHE A 154 21.71 -5.48 28.03
CA PHE A 154 22.11 -4.40 27.13
C PHE A 154 21.89 -3.07 27.86
N LYS A 155 23.01 -2.38 28.12
CA LYS A 155 23.11 -1.00 28.58
C LYS A 155 23.59 -0.17 27.39
#